data_AF-A0A5C1PZ13-F1
#
_entry.id   AF-A0A5C1PZ13-F1
#
_cell.length_a   1.000
_cell.length_b   1.000
_cell.length_c   1.000
_cell.angle_alpha   90.00
_cell.angle_beta   90.00
_cell.angle_gamma   90.00
#
_symmetry.space_group_name_H-M   'P 1'
#
loop_
_entity.id
_entity.type
_entity.pdbx_description
1 polymer ?
#
loop_
_entity_poly.entity_id
_entity_poly.type
_entity_poly.pdbx_seq_one_letter_code
_entity_poly.pdbx_strand_id
1 'polypeptide(L)' 'MDDNLHSPQRRLIELRIEHADLDSLIDGIVHRVPIDELMLRRLKKRRLALRDMIARLERMLDPPEPA' A
#
# COMPACT_ATOMS: atom_id res chain seq x y z
N MET A 1 -21.71 13.54 -16.40
CA MET A 1 -21.63 13.71 -14.93
C MET A 1 -20.50 12.78 -14.51
N ASP A 2 -19.29 13.29 -14.58
CA ASP A 2 -18.07 12.47 -14.65
C ASP A 2 -17.07 12.82 -13.53
N ASP A 3 -17.51 13.58 -12.52
CA ASP A 3 -16.59 14.21 -11.56
C ASP A 3 -16.22 13.37 -10.33
N ASN A 4 -16.65 12.10 -10.24
CA ASN A 4 -16.39 11.29 -9.02
C ASN A 4 -15.57 10.00 -9.24
N LEU A 5 -14.98 9.80 -10.43
CA LEU A 5 -14.12 8.63 -10.67
C LEU A 5 -12.77 8.69 -9.92
N HIS A 6 -12.38 9.87 -9.44
CA HIS A 6 -11.11 10.08 -8.72
C HIS A 6 -11.33 10.62 -7.30
N SER A 7 -12.29 10.06 -6.56
CA SER A 7 -12.43 10.41 -5.15
C SER A 7 -11.18 9.96 -4.37
N PRO A 8 -10.65 10.79 -3.45
CA PRO A 8 -9.50 10.42 -2.63
C PRO A 8 -9.78 9.15 -1.79
N GLN A 9 -11.04 8.87 -1.46
CA GLN A 9 -11.48 7.63 -0.82
C GLN A 9 -11.29 6.41 -1.73
N ARG A 10 -11.60 6.53 -3.03
CA ARG A 10 -11.35 5.46 -4.00
C ARG A 10 -9.86 5.19 -4.15
N ARG A 11 -9.05 6.26 -4.20
CA ARG A 11 -7.59 6.13 -4.22
C ARG A 11 -7.05 5.43 -2.97
N LEU A 12 -7.63 5.69 -1.81
CA LEU A 12 -7.28 5.00 -0.56
C LEU A 12 -7.59 3.50 -0.64
N ILE A 13 -8.75 3.13 -1.18
CA ILE A 13 -9.13 1.72 -1.39
C ILE A 13 -8.14 1.04 -2.34
N GLU A 14 -7.82 1.65 -3.48
CA GLU A 14 -6.84 1.13 -4.44
C GLU A 14 -5.48 0.87 -3.79
N LEU A 15 -4.97 1.85 -3.02
CA LEU A 15 -3.68 1.70 -2.33
C LEU A 15 -3.71 0.58 -1.28
N ARG A 16 -4.82 0.41 -0.56
CA ARG A 16 -4.99 -0.68 0.42
C ARG A 16 -5.04 -2.04 -0.26
N ILE A 17 -5.71 -2.16 -1.40
CA ILE A 17 -5.72 -3.39 -2.20
C ILE A 17 -4.31 -3.72 -2.69
N GLU A 18 -3.62 -2.75 -3.30
CA GLU A 18 -2.24 -2.94 -3.80
C GLU A 18 -1.28 -3.33 -2.66
N HIS A 19 -1.44 -2.74 -1.47
CA HIS A 19 -0.66 -3.12 -0.29
C HIS A 19 -0.93 -4.57 0.15
N ALA A 20 -2.19 -4.99 0.19
CA ALA A 20 -2.57 -6.35 0.59
C ALA A 20 -2.10 -7.42 -0.43
N ASP A 21 -2.18 -7.11 -1.72
CA ASP A 21 -1.65 -7.97 -2.79
C ASP A 21 -0.14 -8.12 -2.66
N LEU A 22 0.56 -7.02 -2.35
CA LEU A 22 2.00 -7.03 -2.16
C LEU A 22 2.42 -7.81 -0.90
N ASP A 23 1.63 -7.76 0.16
CA ASP A 23 1.81 -8.61 1.35
C ASP A 23 1.69 -10.09 0.99
N SER A 24 0.60 -10.45 0.29
CA SER A 24 0.36 -11.83 -0.14
C SER A 24 1.49 -12.35 -1.04
N LEU A 25 2.02 -11.51 -1.93
CA LEU A 25 3.16 -11.84 -2.79
C LEU A 25 4.44 -12.07 -1.98
N ILE A 26 4.73 -11.21 -1.00
CA ILE A 26 5.89 -11.34 -0.12
C ILE A 26 5.80 -12.66 0.66
N ASP A 27 4.64 -12.98 1.23
CA ASP A 27 4.42 -14.20 1.96
C ASP A 27 4.67 -15.43 1.08
N GLY A 28 4.19 -15.43 -0.17
CA GLY A 28 4.46 -16.51 -1.12
C GLY A 28 5.94 -16.71 -1.46
N ILE A 29 6.73 -15.62 -1.52
CA ILE A 29 8.16 -15.67 -1.87
C ILE A 29 9.00 -16.19 -0.72
N VAL A 30 8.66 -15.84 0.52
CA VAL A 30 9.40 -16.28 1.72
C VAL A 30 9.41 -17.80 1.87
N HIS A 31 8.39 -18.49 1.34
CA HIS A 31 8.30 -19.95 1.36
C HIS A 31 9.03 -20.65 0.20
N ARG A 32 9.56 -19.92 -0.80
CA ARG A 32 10.30 -20.50 -1.94
C ARG A 32 11.80 -20.59 -1.63
N VAL A 33 12.41 -21.73 -1.95
CA VAL A 33 13.86 -21.96 -1.83
C VAL A 33 14.45 -22.23 -3.22
N PRO A 34 15.55 -21.56 -3.63
CA PRO A 34 16.25 -20.51 -2.90
C PRO A 34 15.46 -19.19 -2.87
N ILE A 35 15.56 -18.46 -1.76
CA ILE A 35 14.92 -17.13 -1.62
C ILE A 35 15.73 -16.11 -2.41
N ASP A 36 15.07 -15.36 -3.29
CA ASP A 36 15.67 -14.18 -3.91
C ASP A 36 15.60 -13.00 -2.92
N GLU A 37 16.67 -12.83 -2.14
CA GLU A 37 16.78 -11.77 -1.14
C GLU A 37 16.67 -10.36 -1.74
N LEU A 38 17.19 -10.14 -2.95
CA LEU A 38 17.16 -8.82 -3.59
C LEU A 38 15.73 -8.46 -3.98
N MET A 39 15.00 -9.40 -4.56
CA MET A 39 13.58 -9.26 -4.86
C MET A 39 12.78 -9.03 -3.58
N LEU A 40 13.01 -9.82 -2.53
CA LEU A 40 12.33 -9.66 -1.24
C LEU A 40 12.55 -8.27 -0.62
N ARG A 41 13.79 -7.75 -0.66
CA ARG A 41 14.11 -6.38 -0.18
C ARG A 41 13.37 -5.32 -0.99
N ARG A 42 13.30 -5.47 -2.33
CA ARG A 42 12.58 -4.53 -3.21
C ARG A 42 11.08 -4.51 -2.92
N LEU A 43 10.46 -5.67 -2.72
CA LEU A 43 9.04 -5.79 -2.41
C LEU A 43 8.72 -5.18 -1.04
N LYS A 44 9.52 -5.47 -0.01
CA LYS A 44 9.36 -4.85 1.31
C LYS A 44 9.47 -3.32 1.25
N LYS A 45 10.39 -2.78 0.44
CA LYS A 45 10.51 -1.33 0.22
C LYS A 45 9.28 -0.74 -0.46
N ARG A 46 8.74 -1.42 -1.48
CA ARG A 46 7.48 -1.01 -2.13
C ARG A 46 6.31 -1.02 -1.16
N ARG A 47 6.21 -2.04 -0.31
CA ARG A 47 5.17 -2.15 0.73
C ARG A 47 5.22 -0.99 1.71
N LEU A 48 6.43 -0.66 2.18
CA LEU A 48 6.63 0.49 3.06
C LEU A 48 6.16 1.80 2.38
N ALA A 49 6.52 2.01 1.12
CA ALA A 49 6.08 3.19 0.37
C ALA A 49 4.55 3.25 0.22
N LEU A 50 3.88 2.14 -0.09
CA LEU A 50 2.41 2.08 -0.15
C LEU A 50 1.79 2.41 1.20
N ARG A 51 2.31 1.85 2.30
CA ARG A 51 1.84 2.16 3.65
C ARG A 51 1.98 3.66 3.98
N ASP A 52 3.10 4.27 3.61
CA ASP A 52 3.32 5.70 3.85
C ASP A 52 2.38 6.57 3.01
N MET A 53 2.07 6.16 1.77
CA MET A 53 1.08 6.82 0.92
C MET A 53 -0.33 6.69 1.49
N ILE A 54 -0.72 5.51 1.96
CA ILE A 54 -1.99 5.26 2.65
C ILE A 54 -2.11 6.19 3.85
N ALA A 55 -1.12 6.19 4.75
CA ALA A 55 -1.15 7.02 5.96
C ALA A 55 -1.19 8.53 5.65
N ARG A 56 -0.50 8.97 4.59
CA ARG A 56 -0.58 10.36 4.12
C ARG A 56 -1.98 10.71 3.62
N LEU A 57 -2.59 9.84 2.83
CA LEU A 57 -3.92 10.07 2.26
C LEU A 57 -5.01 9.99 3.33
N GLU A 58 -4.89 9.06 4.29
CA GLU A 58 -5.76 8.97 5.47
C GLU A 58 -5.73 10.27 6.27
N ARG A 59 -4.54 10.82 6.58
CA ARG A 59 -4.42 12.12 7.27
C ARG A 59 -4.99 13.30 6.49
N MET A 60 -5.06 13.21 5.16
CA MET A 60 -5.70 14.26 4.34
C MET A 60 -7.21 14.14 4.34
N LEU A 61 -7.73 12.90 4.41
CA LEU A 61 -9.16 12.60 4.43
C LEU A 61 -9.78 12.80 5.82
N ASP A 62 -9.01 12.48 6.86
CA ASP A 62 -9.37 12.56 8.26
C ASP A 62 -8.20 13.18 9.04
N PRO A 63 -8.10 14.53 9.04
CA PRO A 63 -7.05 15.21 9.76
C PRO A 63 -7.24 14.98 11.26
N PRO A 64 -6.21 14.54 11.99
CA PRO A 64 -6.32 14.38 13.44
C PRO A 64 -6.65 15.74 14.07
N GLU A 65 -7.64 15.79 14.95
CA GLU A 65 -7.91 16.99 15.75
C GLU A 65 -6.64 17.38 16.52
N PRO A 66 -6.19 18.65 16.43
CA PRO A 66 -5.09 19.11 17.25
C PRO A 66 -5.53 19.09 18.72
N ALA A 67 -4.81 18.31 19.53
CA ALA A 67 -4.99 18.23 20.99
C ALA A 67 -4.66 19.56 21.69
#